data_AF-A0A0P1EQX8-F1
#
_entry.id   AF-A0A0P1EQX8-F1
#
_cell.length_a   1.000
_cell.length_b   1.000
_cell.length_c   1.000
_cell.angle_alpha   90.00
_cell.angle_beta   90.00
_cell.angle_gamma   90.00
#
_symmetry.space_group_name_H-M   'P 1'
#
loop_
_entity.id
_entity.type
_entity.pdbx_description
1 polymer ?
#
loop_
_entity_poly.entity_id
_entity_poly.type
_entity_poly.pdbx_seq_one_letter_code
_entity_poly.pdbx_strand_id
1 'polypeptide(L)'
;MRKIYLWCGVGAIGAYAIASHLFFDADEHDLLQIKQMNAASAFHQPDPGDVYAFHNEHKSWSATPVCALHEAQAETASDLGTLKGVNHWGGAINAALGSMNSATNASLFSVFQVRNAERKWTFEKFFRSSDLETPIDFKCLADANQKSTDPTWTVFVVDSVYEPTDQNMQPLVMFKKVPVQPIDCAPNCPGNMSLAEIVRSSRVAKIKHEWEMVMIH
;
A
#
# COMPACT_ATOMS: atom_id res chain seq x y z
N MET A 1 -11.63 -47.87 -6.87
CA MET A 1 -11.46 -47.13 -5.59
C MET A 1 -10.05 -46.58 -5.39
N ARG A 2 -9.00 -47.37 -5.08
CA ARG A 2 -7.66 -46.89 -4.64
C ARG A 2 -7.03 -45.73 -5.45
N LYS A 3 -7.23 -45.66 -6.78
CA LYS A 3 -6.76 -44.54 -7.62
C LYS A 3 -7.46 -43.19 -7.34
N ILE A 4 -8.75 -43.18 -6.98
CA ILE A 4 -9.55 -41.95 -6.78
C ILE A 4 -9.05 -41.19 -5.55
N TYR A 5 -8.85 -41.90 -4.42
CA TYR A 5 -8.27 -41.31 -3.21
C TYR A 5 -6.89 -40.69 -3.44
N LEU A 6 -6.08 -41.25 -4.36
CA LEU A 6 -4.77 -40.69 -4.71
C LEU A 6 -4.90 -39.32 -5.39
N TRP A 7 -5.83 -39.18 -6.35
CA TRP A 7 -6.12 -37.90 -7.01
C TRP A 7 -6.70 -36.87 -6.03
N CYS A 8 -7.60 -37.28 -5.13
CA CYS A 8 -8.13 -36.38 -4.09
C CYS A 8 -7.02 -35.91 -3.13
N GLY A 9 -6.10 -36.80 -2.72
CA GLY A 9 -4.98 -36.45 -1.86
C GLY A 9 -4.01 -35.46 -2.51
N VAL A 10 -3.60 -35.72 -3.77
CA VAL A 10 -2.74 -34.80 -4.54
C VAL A 10 -3.44 -33.46 -4.78
N GLY A 11 -4.74 -33.46 -5.08
CA GLY A 11 -5.53 -32.23 -5.23
C GLY A 11 -5.62 -31.39 -3.96
N ALA A 12 -5.83 -32.03 -2.81
CA ALA A 12 -5.84 -31.35 -1.50
C ALA A 12 -4.46 -30.77 -1.14
N ILE A 13 -3.37 -31.50 -1.41
CA ILE A 13 -1.99 -31.03 -1.21
C ILE A 13 -1.70 -29.80 -2.09
N GLY A 14 -2.06 -29.85 -3.38
CA GLY A 14 -1.88 -28.73 -4.30
C GLY A 14 -2.70 -27.49 -3.91
N ALA A 15 -3.97 -27.69 -3.53
CA ALA A 15 -4.83 -26.60 -3.07
C ALA A 15 -4.30 -25.96 -1.78
N TYR A 16 -3.80 -26.75 -0.83
CA TYR A 16 -3.17 -26.25 0.40
C TYR A 16 -1.91 -25.43 0.08
N ALA A 17 -1.00 -25.93 -0.76
CA ALA A 17 0.23 -25.23 -1.12
C ALA A 17 -0.02 -23.87 -1.83
N ILE A 18 -1.03 -23.80 -2.71
CA ILE A 18 -1.44 -22.55 -3.36
C ILE A 18 -2.05 -21.58 -2.35
N ALA A 19 -2.92 -22.07 -1.46
CA ALA A 19 -3.51 -21.25 -0.40
C ALA A 19 -2.46 -20.73 0.61
N SER A 20 -1.46 -21.56 0.96
CA SER A 20 -0.42 -21.14 1.90
C SER A 20 0.46 -20.03 1.35
N HIS A 21 0.80 -20.06 0.05
CA HIS A 21 1.51 -18.96 -0.58
C HIS A 21 0.67 -17.68 -0.66
N LEU A 22 -0.63 -17.78 -0.92
CA LEU A 22 -1.50 -16.59 -0.96
C LEU A 22 -1.62 -15.91 0.41
N PHE A 23 -1.84 -16.65 1.49
CA PHE A 23 -2.14 -16.07 2.80
C PHE A 23 -0.94 -15.91 3.75
N PHE A 24 0.10 -16.73 3.63
CA PHE A 24 1.22 -16.76 4.60
C PHE A 24 2.54 -16.13 4.10
N ASP A 25 2.70 -15.88 2.80
CA ASP A 25 3.79 -15.02 2.30
C ASP A 25 3.41 -13.54 2.45
N ALA A 26 4.38 -12.65 2.68
CA ALA A 26 4.19 -11.19 2.69
C ALA A 26 4.33 -10.59 1.27
N ASP A 27 3.41 -9.71 0.88
CA ASP A 27 3.33 -9.13 -0.47
C ASP A 27 3.12 -7.61 -0.52
N GLU A 28 3.28 -7.02 -1.70
CA GLU A 28 3.23 -5.57 -1.93
C GLU A 28 1.83 -4.96 -1.69
N HIS A 29 0.76 -5.75 -1.81
CA HIS A 29 -0.60 -5.29 -1.50
C HIS A 29 -0.83 -5.18 0.02
N ASP A 30 -0.02 -5.85 0.85
CA ASP A 30 -0.01 -5.64 2.30
C ASP A 30 0.47 -4.22 2.64
N LEU A 31 1.41 -3.64 1.87
CA LEU A 31 1.82 -2.24 2.02
C LEU A 31 0.70 -1.26 1.67
N LEU A 32 0.02 -1.49 0.54
CA LEU A 32 -1.13 -0.68 0.11
C LEU A 32 -2.21 -0.61 1.19
N GLN A 33 -2.51 -1.74 1.83
CA GLN A 33 -3.50 -1.80 2.92
C GLN A 33 -3.00 -1.16 4.21
N ILE A 34 -1.83 -1.56 4.71
CA ILE A 34 -1.40 -1.25 6.09
C ILE A 34 -0.83 0.16 6.22
N LYS A 35 -0.21 0.71 5.16
CA LYS A 35 0.32 2.09 5.14
C LYS A 35 -0.57 3.07 4.36
N GLN A 36 -1.78 2.64 3.94
CA GLN A 36 -2.79 3.48 3.25
C GLN A 36 -2.26 4.10 1.93
N MET A 37 -1.37 3.37 1.25
CA MET A 37 -0.67 3.79 0.03
C MET A 37 -1.36 3.30 -1.24
N ASN A 38 -1.08 3.95 -2.37
CA ASN A 38 -1.69 3.65 -3.66
C ASN A 38 -0.65 3.49 -4.77
N ALA A 39 -0.89 2.60 -5.73
CA ALA A 39 0.02 2.41 -6.85
C ALA A 39 0.02 3.64 -7.77
N ALA A 40 1.19 4.18 -8.09
CA ALA A 40 1.36 5.35 -8.94
C ALA A 40 0.78 5.14 -10.36
N SER A 41 0.66 3.89 -10.81
CA SER A 41 0.07 3.49 -12.10
C SER A 41 -1.41 3.86 -12.27
N ALA A 42 -2.11 4.27 -11.20
CA ALA A 42 -3.46 4.84 -11.28
C ALA A 42 -3.47 6.34 -11.64
N PHE A 43 -2.31 6.99 -11.71
CA PHE A 43 -2.14 8.44 -11.86
C PHE A 43 -1.14 8.75 -12.99
N HIS A 44 -1.32 9.87 -13.67
CA HIS A 44 -0.40 10.34 -14.70
C HIS A 44 0.72 11.18 -14.07
N GLN A 45 1.86 10.55 -13.80
CA GLN A 45 3.07 11.18 -13.24
C GLN A 45 2.79 12.01 -11.96
N PRO A 46 2.39 11.37 -10.85
CA PRO A 46 2.04 12.06 -9.62
C PRO A 46 3.28 12.58 -8.87
N ASP A 47 3.42 13.89 -8.71
CA ASP A 47 4.52 14.54 -7.98
C ASP A 47 4.07 15.08 -6.59
N PRO A 48 4.97 15.20 -5.60
CA PRO A 48 4.64 15.79 -4.29
C PRO A 48 4.09 17.22 -4.41
N GLY A 49 2.88 17.46 -3.91
CA GLY A 49 2.16 18.73 -4.05
C GLY A 49 1.07 18.76 -5.14
N ASP A 50 0.98 17.74 -5.99
CA ASP A 50 -0.13 17.59 -6.94
C ASP A 50 -1.48 17.45 -6.25
N VAL A 51 -2.51 18.10 -6.80
CA VAL A 51 -3.89 18.04 -6.33
C VAL A 51 -4.69 17.07 -7.22
N TYR A 52 -5.13 15.94 -6.67
CA TYR A 52 -5.97 14.96 -7.37
C TYR A 52 -7.41 14.95 -6.82
N ALA A 53 -8.38 14.59 -7.66
CA ALA A 53 -9.79 14.50 -7.28
C ALA A 53 -10.33 13.08 -7.43
N PHE A 54 -11.04 12.59 -6.41
CA PHE A 54 -11.71 11.29 -6.43
C PHE A 54 -13.22 11.47 -6.63
N HIS A 55 -13.80 10.69 -7.54
CA HIS A 55 -15.23 10.71 -7.83
C HIS A 55 -15.99 9.81 -6.84
N ASN A 56 -16.80 10.42 -5.98
CA ASN A 56 -17.51 9.76 -4.88
C ASN A 56 -18.51 8.70 -5.36
N GLU A 57 -19.15 8.90 -6.52
CA GLU A 57 -20.08 7.92 -7.11
C GLU A 57 -19.36 6.78 -7.86
N HIS A 58 -18.52 7.12 -8.86
CA HIS A 58 -17.82 6.13 -9.70
C HIS A 58 -16.66 5.40 -9.00
N LYS A 59 -16.23 5.86 -7.81
CA LYS A 59 -15.13 5.30 -7.01
C LYS A 59 -13.78 5.28 -7.74
N SER A 60 -13.50 6.33 -8.51
CA SER A 60 -12.33 6.45 -9.38
C SER A 60 -11.59 7.79 -9.18
N TRP A 61 -10.28 7.78 -9.36
CA TRP A 61 -9.47 9.00 -9.41
C TRP A 61 -9.57 9.73 -10.76
N SER A 62 -9.30 11.02 -10.76
CA SER A 62 -8.86 11.73 -11.96
C SER A 62 -7.48 11.21 -12.37
N ALA A 63 -7.32 10.80 -13.63
CA ALA A 63 -6.02 10.31 -14.11
C ALA A 63 -4.96 11.42 -14.14
N THR A 64 -5.36 12.66 -14.42
CA THR A 64 -4.53 13.86 -14.30
C THR A 64 -4.78 14.58 -12.97
N PRO A 65 -3.83 15.38 -12.48
CA PRO A 65 -4.11 16.33 -11.41
C PRO A 65 -5.12 17.40 -11.87
N VAL A 66 -5.79 18.02 -10.91
CA VAL A 66 -6.61 19.24 -11.06
C VAL A 66 -5.69 20.44 -11.27
N CYS A 67 -4.62 20.51 -10.48
CA CYS A 67 -3.55 21.50 -10.52
C CYS A 67 -2.39 21.03 -9.62
N ALA A 68 -1.26 21.75 -9.62
CA ALA A 68 -0.14 21.51 -8.72
C ALA A 68 0.08 22.73 -7.80
N LEU A 69 0.30 22.48 -6.50
CA LEU A 69 0.69 23.53 -5.56
C LEU A 69 2.18 23.84 -5.75
N HIS A 70 2.47 24.89 -6.52
CA HIS A 70 3.76 25.24 -7.15
C HIS A 70 5.05 24.72 -6.49
N GLU A 71 5.87 24.06 -7.32
CA GLU A 71 7.29 23.75 -7.13
C GLU A 71 7.71 23.46 -5.69
N ALA A 72 7.13 22.39 -5.18
CA ALA A 72 7.86 21.55 -4.24
C ALA A 72 9.20 21.14 -4.88
N GLN A 73 10.33 21.53 -4.31
CA GLN A 73 11.51 20.68 -4.48
C GLN A 73 11.20 19.35 -3.80
N ALA A 74 11.13 18.31 -4.61
CA ALA A 74 10.95 16.94 -4.17
C ALA A 74 12.22 16.48 -3.47
N GLU A 75 12.32 16.75 -2.17
CA GLU A 75 13.45 16.30 -1.37
C GLU A 75 13.45 14.77 -1.32
N THR A 76 14.50 14.16 -1.87
CA THR A 76 14.84 12.78 -1.59
C THR A 76 15.32 12.71 -0.14
N ALA A 77 14.60 11.96 0.71
CA ALA A 77 15.09 11.67 2.04
C ALA A 77 16.46 10.96 1.93
N SER A 78 17.46 11.44 2.67
CA SER A 78 18.82 10.84 2.70
C SER A 78 18.83 9.37 3.11
N ASP A 79 17.78 8.95 3.79
CA ASP A 79 17.62 7.68 4.46
C ASP A 79 16.63 6.83 3.64
N LEU A 80 17.12 5.79 2.97
CA LEU A 80 16.28 4.88 2.18
C LEU A 80 15.15 4.29 3.04
N GLY A 81 13.91 4.56 2.62
CA GLY A 81 12.70 4.11 3.29
C GLY A 81 12.55 2.60 3.21
N THR A 82 13.05 1.90 4.24
CA THR A 82 12.94 0.44 4.34
C THR A 82 11.66 0.07 5.06
N LEU A 83 10.69 -0.48 4.34
CA LEU A 83 9.47 -1.06 4.91
C LEU A 83 9.67 -2.58 5.07
N LYS A 84 9.49 -3.10 6.29
CA LYS A 84 9.62 -4.54 6.58
C LYS A 84 8.26 -5.15 6.88
N GLY A 85 7.81 -6.06 6.01
CA GLY A 85 6.64 -6.91 6.25
C GLY A 85 7.01 -8.25 6.92
N VAL A 86 6.28 -8.63 7.96
CA VAL A 86 6.43 -9.93 8.63
C VAL A 86 5.07 -10.61 8.71
N ASN A 87 4.95 -11.79 8.08
CA ASN A 87 3.80 -12.67 8.22
C ASN A 87 4.04 -13.67 9.37
N HIS A 88 3.51 -13.37 10.54
CA HIS A 88 3.78 -14.15 11.75
C HIS A 88 3.23 -15.58 11.68
N TRP A 89 2.13 -15.79 10.96
CA TRP A 89 1.55 -17.11 10.73
C TRP A 89 2.45 -17.95 9.81
N GLY A 90 3.00 -17.36 8.75
CA GLY A 90 4.01 -18.00 7.91
C GLY A 90 5.27 -18.39 8.69
N GLY A 91 5.73 -17.52 9.59
CA GLY A 91 6.84 -17.80 10.51
C GLY A 91 6.54 -18.99 11.44
N ALA A 92 5.33 -19.02 12.03
CA ALA A 92 4.90 -20.12 12.90
C ALA A 92 4.76 -21.45 12.16
N ILE A 93 4.22 -21.45 10.94
CA ILE A 93 4.16 -22.64 10.07
C ILE A 93 5.57 -23.16 9.77
N ASN A 94 6.51 -22.29 9.42
CA ASN A 94 7.90 -22.68 9.18
C ASN A 94 8.59 -23.26 10.42
N ALA A 95 8.35 -22.69 11.61
CA ALA A 95 8.87 -23.21 12.87
C ALA A 95 8.30 -24.59 13.24
N ALA A 96 6.99 -24.79 13.02
CA ALA A 96 6.34 -26.09 13.20
C ALA A 96 6.89 -27.13 12.21
N LEU A 97 6.97 -26.79 10.91
CA LEU A 97 7.55 -27.64 9.87
C LEU A 97 9.00 -28.01 10.20
N GLY A 98 9.84 -27.06 10.61
CA GLY A 98 11.22 -27.31 11.04
C GLY A 98 11.30 -28.29 12.22
N SER A 99 10.37 -28.21 13.15
CA SER A 99 10.26 -29.13 14.31
C SER A 99 9.77 -30.54 13.94
N MET A 100 9.06 -30.69 12.82
CA MET A 100 8.64 -32.00 12.27
C MET A 100 9.70 -32.60 11.33
N ASN A 101 10.53 -31.74 10.72
CA ASN A 101 11.60 -32.12 9.79
C ASN A 101 12.70 -32.97 10.46
N SER A 102 12.90 -32.82 11.77
CA SER A 102 13.79 -33.66 12.58
C SER A 102 13.25 -35.07 12.85
N ALA A 103 11.99 -35.37 12.48
CA ALA A 103 11.35 -36.68 12.68
C ALA A 103 11.01 -37.44 11.38
N THR A 104 10.96 -36.78 10.22
CA THR A 104 10.50 -37.39 8.96
C THR A 104 11.18 -36.83 7.71
N ASN A 105 10.96 -37.46 6.54
CA ASN A 105 11.77 -37.28 5.34
C ASN A 105 11.64 -35.87 4.71
N ALA A 106 12.74 -35.10 4.73
CA ALA A 106 12.70 -33.64 4.60
C ALA A 106 12.27 -33.08 3.24
N SER A 107 12.34 -33.87 2.17
CA SER A 107 12.00 -33.44 0.81
C SER A 107 10.51 -33.21 0.57
N LEU A 108 9.63 -33.68 1.47
CA LEU A 108 8.19 -33.39 1.41
C LEU A 108 7.86 -32.04 2.08
N PHE A 109 8.52 -31.70 3.19
CA PHE A 109 8.19 -30.48 3.95
C PHE A 109 8.70 -29.20 3.31
N SER A 110 9.77 -29.27 2.51
CA SER A 110 10.26 -28.12 1.72
C SER A 110 9.28 -27.60 0.66
N VAL A 111 8.26 -28.39 0.30
CA VAL A 111 7.16 -27.96 -0.59
C VAL A 111 6.10 -27.14 0.15
N PHE A 112 5.98 -27.33 1.47
CA PHE A 112 5.03 -26.61 2.33
C PHE A 112 5.64 -25.41 3.06
N GLN A 113 6.95 -25.19 2.91
CA GLN A 113 7.64 -24.07 3.54
C GLN A 113 7.22 -22.74 2.92
N VAL A 114 6.73 -21.83 3.76
CA VAL A 114 6.38 -20.45 3.41
C VAL A 114 7.67 -19.68 3.13
N ARG A 115 7.79 -19.03 1.97
CA ARG A 115 9.10 -18.56 1.47
C ARG A 115 9.42 -17.13 1.87
N ASN A 116 8.39 -16.28 1.94
CA ASN A 116 8.47 -14.84 2.19
C ASN A 116 7.73 -14.48 3.49
N ALA A 117 7.86 -15.31 4.53
CA ALA A 117 7.30 -15.04 5.86
C ALA A 117 7.91 -13.77 6.50
N GLU A 118 9.10 -13.35 6.07
CA GLU A 118 9.60 -11.99 6.19
C GLU A 118 9.94 -11.48 4.79
N ARG A 119 9.57 -10.24 4.47
CA ARG A 119 9.97 -9.54 3.25
C ARG A 119 10.31 -8.09 3.57
N LYS A 120 11.29 -7.55 2.86
CA LYS A 120 11.72 -6.16 2.97
C LYS A 120 11.60 -5.48 1.61
N TRP A 121 11.22 -4.22 1.65
CA TRP A 121 11.05 -3.38 0.48
C TRP A 121 11.74 -2.05 0.77
N THR A 122 12.49 -1.55 -0.20
CA THR A 122 13.32 -0.36 -0.04
C THR A 122 12.90 0.66 -1.09
N PHE A 123 12.65 1.89 -0.63
CA PHE A 123 12.13 2.97 -1.45
C PHE A 123 12.96 4.24 -1.28
N GLU A 124 13.18 4.97 -2.37
CA GLU A 124 13.56 6.37 -2.32
C GLU A 124 12.29 7.18 -2.06
N LYS A 125 12.27 7.96 -0.97
CA LYS A 125 11.11 8.75 -0.58
C LYS A 125 11.29 10.19 -1.04
N PHE A 126 10.41 10.63 -1.92
CA PHE A 126 10.25 12.02 -2.35
C PHE A 126 9.07 12.64 -1.60
N PHE A 127 9.25 13.82 -1.02
CA PHE A 127 8.20 14.52 -0.29
C PHE A 127 8.25 16.03 -0.52
N ARG A 128 7.15 16.72 -0.21
CA ARG A 128 7.07 18.17 -0.32
C ARG A 128 7.86 18.84 0.82
N SER A 129 8.99 19.47 0.48
CA SER A 129 9.70 20.36 1.40
C SER A 129 8.79 21.49 1.90
N SER A 130 9.01 21.94 3.15
CA SER A 130 8.37 23.13 3.71
C SER A 130 9.13 24.42 3.42
N ASP A 131 10.37 24.34 2.94
CA ASP A 131 11.39 25.35 3.21
C ASP A 131 11.64 26.30 2.01
N LEU A 132 10.66 26.40 1.10
CA LEU A 132 10.68 27.32 -0.04
C LEU A 132 9.72 28.49 0.15
N GLU A 133 10.22 29.69 -0.17
CA GLU A 133 9.45 30.94 -0.23
C GLU A 133 8.50 31.01 -1.45
N THR A 134 8.25 29.89 -2.13
CA THR A 134 7.39 29.84 -3.32
C THR A 134 5.95 30.21 -2.95
N PRO A 135 5.36 31.26 -3.57
CA PRO A 135 3.98 31.62 -3.31
C PRO A 135 3.06 30.51 -3.81
N ILE A 136 2.15 30.06 -2.95
CA ILE A 136 1.13 29.08 -3.31
C ILE A 136 0.32 29.64 -4.49
N ASP A 137 0.13 28.83 -5.55
CA ASP A 137 -0.75 29.24 -6.63
C ASP A 137 -2.21 29.38 -6.13
N PHE A 138 -2.63 30.63 -5.95
CA PHE A 138 -4.00 30.98 -5.58
C PHE A 138 -5.03 30.54 -6.62
N LYS A 139 -4.63 30.34 -7.88
CA LYS A 139 -5.50 29.76 -8.90
C LYS A 139 -5.68 28.26 -8.69
N CYS A 140 -4.61 27.50 -8.49
CA CYS A 140 -4.70 26.08 -8.08
C CYS A 140 -5.55 25.91 -6.81
N LEU A 141 -5.35 26.77 -5.80
CA LEU A 141 -6.25 26.78 -4.63
C LEU A 141 -7.70 27.07 -5.04
N ALA A 142 -7.99 28.06 -5.87
CA ALA A 142 -9.36 28.34 -6.32
C ALA A 142 -10.00 27.16 -7.08
N ASP A 143 -9.26 26.53 -7.99
CA ASP A 143 -9.69 25.38 -8.80
C ASP A 143 -9.94 24.14 -7.90
N ALA A 144 -9.03 23.87 -6.94
CA ALA A 144 -9.18 22.82 -5.94
C ALA A 144 -10.36 23.08 -4.99
N ASN A 145 -10.53 24.32 -4.54
CA ASN A 145 -11.62 24.74 -3.67
C ASN A 145 -12.96 24.57 -4.38
N GLN A 146 -13.09 25.07 -5.61
CA GLN A 146 -14.29 24.90 -6.45
C GLN A 146 -14.61 23.40 -6.61
N LYS A 147 -13.61 22.58 -6.94
CA LYS A 147 -13.77 21.13 -7.10
C LYS A 147 -14.19 20.43 -5.79
N SER A 148 -13.81 20.96 -4.63
CA SER A 148 -14.21 20.46 -3.31
C SER A 148 -15.62 20.87 -2.87
N THR A 149 -16.23 21.89 -3.50
CA THR A 149 -17.63 22.29 -3.22
C THR A 149 -18.67 21.39 -3.90
N ASP A 150 -18.25 20.60 -4.89
CA ASP A 150 -19.10 19.62 -5.57
C ASP A 150 -19.16 18.32 -4.74
N PRO A 151 -20.34 17.91 -4.22
CA PRO A 151 -20.47 16.71 -3.38
C PRO A 151 -20.15 15.40 -4.12
N THR A 152 -20.09 15.41 -5.46
CA THR A 152 -19.68 14.25 -6.25
C THR A 152 -18.15 14.01 -6.23
N TRP A 153 -17.36 14.94 -5.69
CA TRP A 153 -15.89 14.83 -5.62
C TRP A 153 -15.34 14.93 -4.19
N THR A 154 -14.12 14.43 -4.00
CA THR A 154 -13.29 14.71 -2.81
C THR A 154 -11.86 15.01 -3.27
N VAL A 155 -11.23 16.06 -2.75
CA VAL A 155 -9.92 16.56 -3.20
C VAL A 155 -8.80 16.19 -2.22
N PHE A 156 -7.66 15.77 -2.77
CA PHE A 156 -6.48 15.27 -2.06
C PHE A 156 -5.20 15.85 -2.65
N VAL A 157 -4.15 15.97 -1.84
CA VAL A 157 -2.79 16.33 -2.27
C VAL A 157 -1.86 15.14 -2.09
N VAL A 158 -0.93 14.95 -3.03
CA VAL A 158 0.20 14.02 -2.87
C VAL A 158 1.13 14.56 -1.77
N ASP A 159 1.26 13.82 -0.67
CA ASP A 159 2.12 14.19 0.48
C ASP A 159 3.52 13.57 0.32
N SER A 160 3.61 12.37 -0.28
CA SER A 160 4.88 11.72 -0.62
C SER A 160 4.73 10.69 -1.75
N VAL A 161 5.80 10.51 -2.52
CA VAL A 161 5.99 9.45 -3.53
C VAL A 161 7.14 8.56 -3.06
N TYR A 162 7.02 7.26 -3.28
CA TYR A 162 7.98 6.23 -2.89
C TYR A 162 8.37 5.44 -4.13
N GLU A 163 9.56 5.68 -4.68
CA GLU A 163 10.07 4.95 -5.84
C GLU A 163 10.86 3.70 -5.39
N PRO A 164 10.59 2.51 -5.95
CA PRO A 164 11.20 1.28 -5.48
C PRO A 164 12.62 1.11 -6.02
N THR A 165 13.56 0.69 -5.17
CA THR A 165 14.91 0.31 -5.62
C THR A 165 14.94 -1.05 -6.34
N ASP A 166 13.83 -1.78 -6.34
CA ASP A 166 13.63 -3.05 -7.06
C ASP A 166 12.70 -2.81 -8.27
N GLN A 167 13.22 -3.10 -9.47
CA GLN A 167 12.52 -2.92 -10.75
C GLN A 167 11.23 -3.76 -10.90
N ASN A 168 10.97 -4.68 -9.98
CA ASN A 168 9.79 -5.56 -10.00
C ASN A 168 8.58 -5.01 -9.20
N MET A 169 8.72 -3.89 -8.49
CA MET A 169 7.62 -3.22 -7.77
C MET A 169 7.11 -1.99 -8.54
N GLN A 170 5.95 -1.46 -8.15
CA GLN A 170 5.45 -0.18 -8.66
C GLN A 170 5.73 0.96 -7.67
N PRO A 171 5.94 2.22 -8.14
CA PRO A 171 6.01 3.36 -7.23
C PRO A 171 4.71 3.53 -6.44
N LEU A 172 4.82 3.95 -5.19
CA LEU A 172 3.70 4.11 -4.27
C LEU A 172 3.48 5.59 -3.93
N VAL A 173 2.22 6.00 -3.84
CA VAL A 173 1.79 7.38 -3.59
C VAL A 173 1.01 7.43 -2.28
N MET A 174 1.36 8.37 -1.42
CA MET A 174 0.67 8.65 -0.16
C MET A 174 -0.05 9.98 -0.26
N PHE A 175 -1.37 9.97 -0.05
CA PHE A 175 -2.23 11.14 -0.17
C PHE A 175 -2.65 11.69 1.19
N LYS A 176 -2.81 13.02 1.23
CA LYS A 176 -3.37 13.76 2.34
C LYS A 176 -4.63 14.47 1.88
N LYS A 177 -5.74 14.28 2.59
CA LYS A 177 -6.97 15.04 2.30
C LYS A 177 -6.70 16.51 2.52
N VAL A 178 -7.06 17.37 1.57
CA VAL A 178 -6.91 18.82 1.73
C VAL A 178 -8.00 19.33 2.68
N PRO A 179 -7.67 19.93 3.83
CA PRO A 179 -8.63 20.74 4.57
C PRO A 179 -8.75 22.09 3.84
N VAL A 180 -9.66 22.17 2.85
CA VAL A 180 -10.05 23.46 2.27
C VAL A 180 -10.87 24.22 3.31
N GLN A 181 -10.17 24.92 4.19
CA GLN A 181 -10.69 25.99 5.02
C GLN A 181 -9.67 27.14 5.04
N PRO A 182 -9.96 28.29 4.43
CA PRO A 182 -9.26 29.50 4.82
C PRO A 182 -9.64 29.83 6.27
N ILE A 183 -8.62 30.10 7.10
CA ILE A 183 -8.67 30.40 8.55
C ILE A 183 -8.60 29.16 9.48
N ASP A 184 -7.50 29.12 10.24
CA ASP A 184 -7.23 28.48 11.55
C ASP A 184 -7.81 27.09 11.89
N CYS A 185 -6.98 26.06 11.70
CA CYS A 185 -7.11 24.80 12.47
C CYS A 185 -6.55 25.03 13.89
N ALA A 186 -7.42 25.05 14.89
CA ALA A 186 -7.05 25.11 16.31
C ALA A 186 -6.18 23.88 16.71
N PRO A 187 -5.40 23.91 17.82
CA PRO A 187 -4.19 23.07 17.99
C PRO A 187 -4.38 21.55 18.20
N ASN A 188 -5.56 20.99 17.91
CA ASN A 188 -5.90 19.56 18.05
C ASN A 188 -6.34 18.92 16.71
N CYS A 189 -5.65 19.21 15.61
CA CYS A 189 -6.00 18.71 14.27
C CYS A 189 -5.22 17.46 13.80
N PRO A 190 -5.47 16.28 14.39
CA PRO A 190 -5.59 15.05 13.57
C PRO A 190 -6.81 14.19 13.98
N GLY A 191 -7.49 13.50 13.06
CA GLY A 191 -7.35 13.45 11.60
C GLY A 191 -8.55 12.74 10.95
N ASN A 192 -8.73 12.90 9.64
CA ASN A 192 -9.88 12.36 8.91
C ASN A 192 -9.48 11.31 7.85
N MET A 193 -9.83 10.05 8.10
CA MET A 193 -9.77 8.95 7.15
C MET A 193 -10.95 7.97 7.39
N SER A 194 -11.34 7.12 6.44
CA SER A 194 -10.68 6.86 5.14
C SER A 194 -11.64 6.86 3.96
N LEU A 195 -11.10 7.14 2.78
CA LEU A 195 -11.80 6.96 1.50
C LEU A 195 -11.74 5.48 1.06
N ALA A 196 -12.04 4.55 1.97
CA ALA A 196 -11.68 3.12 1.85
C ALA A 196 -10.20 2.88 1.51
N GLU A 197 -9.33 3.76 2.02
CA GLU A 197 -7.85 3.76 1.88
C GLU A 197 -7.37 3.87 0.41
N ILE A 198 -8.14 4.63 -0.37
CA ILE A 198 -7.62 5.68 -1.26
C ILE A 198 -7.18 5.26 -2.69
N VAL A 199 -7.45 4.13 -3.34
CA VAL A 199 -8.15 2.84 -3.19
C VAL A 199 -7.47 1.98 -4.30
N ARG A 200 -6.95 0.75 -4.12
CA ARG A 200 -7.40 -0.40 -3.31
C ARG A 200 -6.26 -1.40 -3.06
N SER A 201 -6.34 -2.16 -1.98
CA SER A 201 -5.57 -3.41 -1.78
C SER A 201 -6.32 -4.67 -2.28
N SER A 202 -5.61 -5.80 -2.38
CA SER A 202 -6.21 -7.09 -2.76
C SER A 202 -7.16 -7.62 -1.67
N ARG A 203 -8.10 -8.51 -2.02
CA ARG A 203 -8.97 -9.18 -1.03
C ARG A 203 -8.16 -9.99 -0.01
N VAL A 204 -6.99 -10.49 -0.42
CA VAL A 204 -6.08 -11.28 0.43
C VAL A 204 -5.41 -10.39 1.47
N ALA A 205 -4.87 -9.23 1.06
CA ALA A 205 -4.27 -8.25 1.97
C ALA A 205 -5.25 -7.74 3.04
N LYS A 206 -6.53 -7.57 2.68
CA LYS A 206 -7.58 -7.22 3.65
C LYS A 206 -7.81 -8.31 4.70
N ILE A 207 -7.94 -9.57 4.27
CA ILE A 207 -8.08 -10.72 5.21
C ILE A 207 -6.83 -10.87 6.08
N LYS A 208 -5.62 -10.74 5.51
CA LYS A 208 -4.36 -10.76 6.26
C LYS A 208 -4.32 -9.67 7.35
N HIS A 209 -4.81 -8.47 7.05
CA HIS A 209 -4.89 -7.37 8.00
C HIS A 209 -5.97 -7.60 9.08
N GLU A 210 -7.17 -8.01 8.67
CA GLU A 210 -8.29 -8.36 9.57
C GLU A 210 -7.96 -9.50 10.56
N TRP A 211 -6.98 -10.36 10.22
CA TRP A 211 -6.51 -11.48 11.06
C TRP A 211 -5.13 -11.21 11.70
N GLU A 212 -4.65 -9.96 11.69
CA GLU A 212 -3.36 -9.53 12.26
C GLU A 212 -2.15 -10.38 11.76
N MET A 213 -2.25 -10.95 10.56
CA MET A 213 -1.26 -11.90 10.04
C MET A 213 0.05 -11.21 9.67
N VAL A 214 -0.04 -10.01 9.10
CA VAL A 214 1.08 -9.21 8.59
C VAL A 214 1.20 -7.91 9.36
N MET A 215 2.38 -7.65 9.91
CA MET A 215 2.77 -6.33 10.43
C MET A 215 3.79 -5.68 9.50
N ILE A 216 3.67 -4.36 9.30
CA ILE A 216 4.69 -3.56 8.63
C ILE A 216 5.37 -2.64 9.65
N HIS A 217 6.66 -2.83 9.83
CA HIS A 217 7.54 -1.86 10.49
C HIS A 217 8.02 -0.88 9.40
#